data_AF-A0AAE6IRN9-F1
#
_entry.id   AF-A0AAE6IRN9-F1
#
_cell.length_a   1.000
_cell.length_b   1.000
_cell.length_c   1.000
_cell.angle_alpha   90.00
_cell.angle_beta   90.00
_cell.angle_gamma   90.00
#
_symmetry.space_group_name_H-M   'P 1'
#
loop_
_entity.id
_entity.type
_entity.pdbx_description
1 polymer ?
#
loop_
_entity_poly.entity_id
_entity_poly.type
_entity_poly.pdbx_seq_one_letter_code
_entity_poly.pdbx_strand_id
1 'polypeptide(L)' 'MKVSADAYSLLDGKLFEIENTATSGILQKNPRDCCVEIKNIVFEIRQILKNEFYTDGSDEPPAA' A
#
# COMPACT_ATOMS: atom_id res chain seq x y z
N MET A 1 0.22 11.19 17.22
CA MET A 1 -0.94 10.26 17.13
C MET A 1 -0.39 8.84 17.04
N LYS A 2 -0.93 7.86 17.77
CA LYS A 2 -0.44 6.47 17.69
C LYS A 2 -1.23 5.78 16.58
N VAL A 3 -0.57 5.43 15.48
CA VAL A 3 -1.21 4.72 14.37
C VAL A 3 -1.82 3.42 14.90
N SER A 4 -3.03 3.10 14.46
CA SER A 4 -3.75 1.92 14.94
C SER A 4 -2.99 0.64 14.56
N ALA A 5 -2.98 -0.35 15.44
CA ALA A 5 -2.41 -1.67 15.13
C ALA A 5 -3.11 -2.32 13.92
N ASP A 6 -4.37 -1.95 13.70
CA ASP A 6 -5.17 -2.37 12.56
C ASP A 6 -4.63 -1.80 11.24
N ALA A 7 -4.20 -0.53 11.23
CA ALA A 7 -3.62 0.10 10.05
C ALA A 7 -2.29 -0.55 9.62
N TYR A 8 -1.46 -0.98 10.58
CA TYR A 8 -0.26 -1.77 10.29
C TYR A 8 -0.59 -3.14 9.70
N SER A 9 -1.54 -3.85 10.32
CA SER A 9 -1.96 -5.18 9.83
C SER A 9 -2.58 -5.10 8.43
N LEU A 10 -3.31 -4.02 8.15
CA LEU A 10 -3.90 -3.77 6.83
C LEU A 10 -2.83 -3.47 5.78
N LEU A 11 -1.81 -2.67 6.13
CA LEU A 11 -0.69 -2.38 5.24
C LEU A 11 0.10 -3.64 4.89
N ASP A 12 0.40 -4.46 5.91
CA ASP A 12 1.14 -5.73 5.76
C ASP A 12 0.38 -6.72 4.86
N GLY A 13 -0.93 -6.87 5.06
CA GLY A 13 -1.79 -7.68 4.19
C GLY A 13 -1.75 -7.22 2.73
N LYS A 14 -1.76 -5.90 2.49
CA LYS A 14 -1.69 -5.34 1.12
C LYS A 14 -0.32 -5.54 0.48
N LEU A 15 0.76 -5.47 1.24
CA LEU A 15 2.10 -5.81 0.75
C LEU A 15 2.19 -7.28 0.34
N PHE A 16 1.62 -8.18 1.15
CA PHE A 16 1.54 -9.60 0.82
C PHE A 16 0.71 -9.85 -0.46
N GLU A 17 -0.40 -9.14 -0.66
CA GLU A 17 -1.19 -9.21 -1.90
C GLU A 17 -0.36 -8.79 -3.13
N ILE A 18 0.49 -7.77 -3.04
CA ILE A 18 1.39 -7.36 -4.12
C ILE A 18 2.37 -8.48 -4.46
N GLU A 19 3.02 -9.06 -3.45
CA GLU A 19 4.01 -10.13 -3.64
C GLU A 19 3.38 -11.37 -4.31
N ASN A 20 2.20 -11.77 -3.84
CA ASN A 20 1.49 -12.92 -4.41
C ASN A 20 1.01 -12.65 -5.84
N THR A 21 0.54 -11.43 -6.13
CA THR A 21 0.08 -11.04 -7.47
C THR A 21 1.23 -10.97 -8.47
N ALA A 22 2.37 -10.40 -8.06
CA ALA A 22 3.59 -10.39 -8.87
C ALA A 22 4.09 -11.80 -9.17
N THR A 23 4.12 -12.67 -8.15
CA THR A 23 4.51 -14.08 -8.28
C THR A 23 3.57 -14.83 -9.23
N SER A 24 2.25 -14.62 -9.10
CA SER A 24 1.24 -15.22 -9.99
C SER A 24 1.38 -14.75 -11.43
N GLY A 25 1.72 -13.48 -11.66
CA GLY A 25 1.99 -12.94 -12.99
C GLY A 25 3.25 -13.51 -13.65
N ILE A 26 4.25 -13.90 -12.85
CA ILE A 26 5.45 -14.58 -13.36
C ILE A 26 5.15 -16.04 -13.72
N LEU A 27 4.37 -16.73 -12.89
CA LEU A 27 4.21 -18.19 -13.00
C LEU A 27 3.00 -18.63 -13.83
N GLN A 28 1.89 -17.88 -13.82
CA GLN A 28 0.58 -18.42 -14.20
C GLN A 28 -0.36 -17.47 -14.97
N LYS A 29 -0.21 -16.15 -14.82
CA LYS A 29 -1.14 -15.15 -15.39
C LYS A 29 -0.48 -14.28 -16.46
N ASN A 30 -1.30 -13.54 -17.22
CA ASN A 30 -0.81 -12.52 -18.13
C ASN A 30 -0.11 -11.41 -17.33
N PRO A 31 1.16 -11.06 -17.65
CA PRO A 31 1.91 -10.04 -16.91
C PRO A 31 1.23 -8.68 -16.87
N ARG A 32 0.49 -8.31 -17.92
CA ARG A 32 -0.20 -7.01 -18.00
C ARG A 32 -1.32 -6.92 -16.96
N ASP A 33 -2.11 -7.98 -16.82
CA ASP A 33 -3.24 -8.00 -15.90
C ASP A 33 -2.74 -7.96 -14.45
N CYS A 34 -1.68 -8.70 -14.15
CA CYS A 34 -1.02 -8.65 -12.84
C CYS A 34 -0.44 -7.26 -12.53
N CYS A 35 0.14 -6.56 -13.51
CA CYS A 35 0.60 -5.18 -13.31
C CYS A 35 -0.55 -4.21 -13.00
N VAL A 36 -1.73 -4.41 -13.59
CA VAL A 36 -2.93 -3.60 -13.26
C VAL A 36 -3.42 -3.91 -11.85
N GLU A 37 -3.50 -5.19 -11.47
CA GLU A 37 -3.86 -5.61 -10.11
C GLU A 37 -2.89 -5.01 -9.06
N ILE A 38 -1.56 -5.12 -9.27
CA ILE A 38 -0.54 -4.50 -8.40
C ILE A 38 -0.73 -2.99 -8.29
N LYS A 39 -0.98 -2.30 -9.41
CA LYS A 39 -1.19 -0.85 -9.41
C LYS A 39 -2.40 -0.46 -8.54
N ASN A 40 -3.47 -1.24 -8.57
CA ASN A 40 -4.64 -1.00 -7.73
C ASN A 40 -4.32 -1.20 -6.25
N ILE A 41 -3.60 -2.27 -5.90
CA ILE A 41 -3.20 -2.53 -4.51
C ILE A 41 -2.29 -1.40 -3.98
N VAL A 42 -1.35 -0.90 -4.79
CA VAL A 42 -0.51 0.25 -4.44
C VAL A 42 -1.35 1.51 -4.21
N PHE A 43 -2.41 1.72 -4.98
CA PHE A 43 -3.33 2.84 -4.76
C PHE A 43 -4.05 2.72 -3.41
N GLU A 44 -4.52 1.53 -3.04
CA GLU A 44 -5.16 1.28 -1.74
C GLU A 44 -4.18 1.52 -0.56
N ILE A 45 -2.93 1.05 -0.68
CA ILE A 45 -1.87 1.33 0.30
C ILE A 45 -1.69 2.84 0.50
N ARG A 46 -1.69 3.64 -0.58
CA ARG A 46 -1.59 5.10 -0.47
C ARG A 46 -2.78 5.73 0.26
N GLN A 47 -3.99 5.18 0.11
CA GLN A 47 -5.15 5.66 0.87
C GLN A 47 -5.01 5.32 2.36
N ILE A 48 -4.57 4.11 2.70
CA ILE A 48 -4.32 3.70 4.09
C ILE A 48 -3.27 4.62 4.73
N LEU A 49 -2.15 4.85 4.05
CA LEU A 49 -1.11 5.77 4.53
C LEU A 49 -1.67 7.19 4.73
N LYS A 50 -2.45 7.70 3.77
CA LYS A 50 -3.03 9.04 3.88
C LYS A 50 -4.01 9.17 5.06
N ASN A 51 -4.86 8.16 5.29
CA ASN A 51 -5.94 8.25 6.26
C ASN A 51 -5.50 7.89 7.68
N GLU A 52 -4.60 6.93 7.81
CA GLU A 52 -4.24 6.34 9.11
C GLU A 52 -2.87 6.79 9.62
N PHE A 53 -1.97 7.21 8.73
CA PHE A 53 -0.57 7.54 9.06
C PHE A 53 -0.24 9.03 8.88
N TYR A 54 -0.85 9.71 7.91
CA TYR A 54 -0.69 11.16 7.74
C TYR A 54 -1.82 11.93 8.43
N THR A 55 -1.51 12.58 9.54
CA THR A 55 -2.37 13.64 10.08
C THR A 55 -2.15 14.92 9.26
N ASP A 56 -3.22 15.52 8.75
CA ASP A 56 -3.18 16.81 8.03
C ASP A 56 -2.22 17.82 8.71
N GLY A 57 -1.12 18.12 8.01
CA GLY A 57 -0.46 19.43 7.97
C GLY A 57 -0.08 20.13 9.28
N SER A 58 0.22 19.42 10.37
CA SER A 58 0.90 20.03 11.55
C SER A 58 2.34 19.57 11.76
N ASP A 59 2.82 18.64 10.94
CA ASP A 59 4.26 18.40 10.73
C ASP A 59 4.66 19.00 9.39
N GLU A 60 4.78 20.32 9.37
CA GLU A 60 5.54 21.01 8.33
C GLU A 60 6.98 20.49 8.42
N PRO A 61 7.59 19.96 7.33
CA PRO A 61 9.00 19.58 7.39
C PRO A 61 9.81 20.81 7.82
N PRO A 62 10.78 20.69 8.76
CA PRO A 62 11.56 21.83 9.17
C PRO A 62 12.18 22.44 7.92
N ALA A 63 11.85 23.71 7.66
CA ALA A 63 12.38 24.44 6.52
C ALA A 63 13.91 24.31 6.54
N ALA A 64 14.44 23.75 5.45
CA ALA A 64 15.87 23.52 5.26
C ALA A 64 16.63 24.85 5.15
#